data_AF-A0A4Q3VEJ5-F1
#
_entry.id   AF-A0A4Q3VEJ5-F1
#
_cell.length_a   1.000
_cell.length_b   1.000
_cell.length_c   1.000
_cell.angle_alpha   90.00
_cell.angle_beta   90.00
_cell.angle_gamma   90.00
#
_symmetry.space_group_name_H-M   'P 1'
#
loop_
_entity.id
_entity.type
_entity.pdbx_description
1 polymer ?
#
loop_
_entity_poly.entity_id
_entity_poly.type
_entity_poly.pdbx_seq_one_letter_code
_entity_poly.pdbx_strand_id
1 'polypeptide(L)'
;MDIAIRSFVNGFPEFMIQGGVTLAMLMAGCVVHILLTPMKELQLIKAGNISAGISVAAVIVGLAIPMTACLATANSIYDLLIWGVVAILLQLLAFRVVDLILRDLPHRIERDEIGAALLLAAVKLAAALVMAAAL
;
A
#
# COMPACT_ATOMS: atom_id res chain seq x y z
N MET A 1 -41.37 -2.05 -4.55
CA MET A 1 -39.95 -2.07 -4.15
C MET A 1 -39.26 -0.94 -4.88
N ASP A 2 -38.97 0.13 -4.14
CA ASP A 2 -38.35 1.36 -4.64
C ASP A 2 -37.08 1.08 -5.43
N ILE A 3 -36.85 1.88 -6.48
CA ILE A 3 -35.68 1.77 -7.36
C ILE A 3 -34.39 1.74 -6.54
N ALA A 4 -34.32 2.52 -5.47
CA ALA A 4 -33.19 2.54 -4.54
C ALA A 4 -32.90 1.17 -3.89
N ILE A 5 -33.93 0.45 -3.43
CA ILE A 5 -33.78 -0.85 -2.76
C ILE A 5 -33.29 -1.90 -3.76
N ARG A 6 -33.80 -1.89 -5.00
CA ARG A 6 -33.33 -2.81 -6.05
C ARG A 6 -31.87 -2.56 -6.42
N SER A 7 -31.47 -1.31 -6.58
CA SER A 7 -30.08 -0.96 -6.88
C SER A 7 -29.13 -1.38 -5.74
N PHE A 8 -29.54 -1.20 -4.49
CA PHE A 8 -28.76 -1.66 -3.34
C PHE A 8 -28.61 -3.19 -3.34
N VAL A 9 -29.70 -3.95 -3.45
CA VAL A 9 -29.65 -5.42 -3.43
C VAL A 9 -28.79 -5.99 -4.56
N ASN A 10 -28.81 -5.35 -5.74
CA ASN A 10 -28.01 -5.78 -6.88
C ASN A 10 -26.53 -5.39 -6.76
N GLY A 11 -26.23 -4.20 -6.21
CA GLY A 11 -24.85 -3.71 -6.09
C GLY A 11 -24.12 -4.20 -4.83
N PHE A 12 -24.85 -4.59 -3.78
CA PHE A 12 -24.27 -5.00 -2.50
C PHE A 12 -23.35 -6.23 -2.58
N PRO A 13 -23.69 -7.31 -3.34
CA PRO A 13 -22.79 -8.44 -3.52
C PRO A 13 -21.46 -8.03 -4.18
N GLU A 14 -21.51 -7.18 -5.20
CA GLU A 14 -20.32 -6.69 -5.90
C GLU A 14 -19.43 -5.86 -4.96
N PHE A 15 -20.04 -4.96 -4.18
CA PHE A 15 -19.35 -4.19 -3.15
C PHE A 15 -18.64 -5.09 -2.13
N MET A 16 -19.30 -6.15 -1.66
CA MET A 16 -18.72 -7.10 -0.71
C MET A 16 -17.55 -7.89 -1.31
N ILE A 17 -17.70 -8.37 -2.55
CA ILE A 17 -16.68 -9.19 -3.20
C ILE A 17 -15.48 -8.34 -3.60
N GLN A 18 -15.68 -7.28 -4.41
CA GLN A 18 -14.57 -6.47 -4.91
C GLN A 18 -13.91 -5.67 -3.78
N GLY A 19 -14.71 -5.07 -2.89
CA GLY A 19 -14.21 -4.36 -1.72
C GLY A 19 -13.45 -5.29 -0.77
N GLY A 20 -13.99 -6.49 -0.53
CA GLY A 20 -13.34 -7.52 0.29
C GLY A 20 -12.02 -8.01 -0.30
N VAL A 21 -11.97 -8.29 -1.60
CA VAL A 21 -10.75 -8.70 -2.30
C VAL A 21 -9.72 -7.57 -2.25
N THR A 22 -10.11 -6.32 -2.52
CA THR A 22 -9.20 -5.16 -2.47
C THR A 22 -8.60 -4.99 -1.07
N LEU A 23 -9.42 -5.12 -0.03
CA LEU A 23 -8.97 -5.04 1.36
C LEU A 23 -8.02 -6.19 1.71
N ALA A 24 -8.33 -7.42 1.27
CA ALA A 24 -7.46 -8.57 1.45
C ALA A 24 -6.10 -8.37 0.76
N MET A 25 -6.09 -7.82 -0.46
CA MET A 25 -4.85 -7.48 -1.18
C MET A 25 -4.06 -6.39 -0.49
N LEU A 26 -4.70 -5.35 0.02
CA LEU A 26 -4.05 -4.29 0.80
C LEU A 26 -3.35 -4.88 2.04
N MET A 27 -4.07 -5.71 2.81
CA MET A 27 -3.50 -6.39 3.98
C MET A 27 -2.35 -7.31 3.59
N ALA A 28 -2.51 -8.10 2.53
CA ALA A 28 -1.47 -8.98 2.02
C ALA A 28 -0.23 -8.19 1.58
N GLY A 29 -0.40 -7.07 0.87
CA GLY A 29 0.69 -6.19 0.47
C GLY A 29 1.45 -5.61 1.66
N CYS A 30 0.75 -5.18 2.71
CA CYS A 30 1.38 -4.73 3.96
C CYS A 30 2.17 -5.85 4.64
N VAL A 31 1.61 -7.06 4.73
CA VAL A 31 2.31 -8.22 5.33
C VAL A 31 3.54 -8.59 4.50
N VAL A 32 3.40 -8.67 3.17
CA VAL A 32 4.51 -8.97 2.26
C VAL A 32 5.62 -7.93 2.40
N HIS A 33 5.27 -6.64 2.53
CA HIS A 33 6.26 -5.59 2.79
C HIS A 33 7.03 -5.86 4.08
N ILE A 34 6.33 -6.07 5.20
CA ILE A 34 6.96 -6.31 6.51
C ILE A 34 7.86 -7.55 6.47
N LEU A 35 7.47 -8.59 5.75
CA LEU A 35 8.25 -9.84 5.63
C LEU A 35 9.49 -9.69 4.74
N LEU A 36 9.39 -8.93 3.64
CA LEU A 36 10.49 -8.77 2.69
C LEU A 36 11.49 -7.69 3.09
N THR A 37 11.09 -6.78 3.97
CA THR A 37 11.93 -5.67 4.40
C THR A 37 12.72 -6.11 5.65
N PRO A 38 14.04 -5.88 5.71
CA PRO A 38 14.86 -6.40 6.81
C PRO A 38 14.58 -5.74 8.17
N MET A 39 13.88 -4.60 8.16
CA MET A 39 13.56 -3.83 9.35
C MET A 39 12.50 -4.55 10.18
N LYS A 40 12.74 -4.70 11.49
CA LYS A 40 11.72 -5.19 12.43
C LYS A 40 10.74 -4.08 12.80
N GLU A 41 10.05 -3.53 11.79
CA GLU A 41 9.25 -2.29 11.90
C GLU A 41 8.27 -2.32 13.08
N LEU A 42 7.53 -3.42 13.26
CA LEU A 42 6.58 -3.54 14.37
C LEU A 42 7.24 -3.54 15.75
N GLN A 43 8.46 -4.07 15.87
CA GLN A 43 9.22 -4.03 17.12
C GLN A 43 9.76 -2.61 17.37
N LEU A 44 10.29 -1.96 16.33
CA LEU A 44 10.78 -0.58 16.40
C LEU A 44 9.66 0.39 16.78
N ILE A 45 8.47 0.27 16.19
CA ILE A 45 7.31 1.09 16.53
C ILE A 45 6.92 0.90 18.00
N LYS A 46 6.88 -0.35 18.50
CA LYS A 46 6.60 -0.63 19.91
C LYS A 46 7.67 -0.09 20.86
N ALA A 47 8.91 0.06 20.38
CA ALA A 47 10.01 0.68 21.10
C ALA A 47 10.00 2.22 21.03
N GLY A 48 9.03 2.83 20.35
CA GLY A 48 8.88 4.29 20.24
C GLY A 48 9.63 4.94 19.08
N ASN A 49 10.17 4.15 18.14
CA ASN A 49 10.85 4.67 16.96
C ASN A 49 9.84 5.30 15.98
N ILE A 50 9.96 6.61 15.78
CA ILE A 50 9.04 7.41 14.97
C ILE A 50 9.23 7.10 13.48
N SER A 51 10.47 6.92 13.06
CA SER A 51 10.88 6.66 11.67
C SER A 51 10.29 5.37 11.13
N ALA A 52 10.28 4.30 11.93
CA ALA A 52 9.63 3.05 11.62
C ALA A 52 8.11 3.22 11.49
N GLY A 53 7.50 4.06 12.35
CA GLY A 53 6.09 4.42 12.26
C GLY A 53 5.74 5.13 10.95
N ILE A 54 6.56 6.10 10.54
CA ILE A 54 6.42 6.80 9.26
C ILE A 54 6.58 5.84 8.08
N SER A 55 7.57 4.93 8.12
CA SER A 55 7.79 3.91 7.09
C SER A 55 6.54 3.05 6.89
N VAL A 56 6.02 2.46 7.96
CA VAL A 56 4.81 1.59 7.90
C VAL A 56 3.58 2.37 7.46
N ALA A 57 3.39 3.60 7.96
CA ALA A 57 2.28 4.45 7.52
C ALA A 57 2.35 4.74 6.00
N ALA A 58 3.54 5.01 5.48
CA ALA A 58 3.75 5.20 4.05
C ALA A 58 3.48 3.94 3.22
N VAL A 59 3.74 2.74 3.76
CA VAL A 59 3.36 1.48 3.10
C VAL A 59 1.84 1.37 3.00
N ILE A 60 1.13 1.55 4.11
CA ILE A 60 -0.32 1.39 4.17
C ILE A 60 -0.99 2.37 3.22
N VAL A 61 -0.66 3.66 3.32
CA VAL A 61 -1.26 4.70 2.48
C VAL A 61 -0.80 4.54 1.02
N GLY A 62 0.48 4.26 0.79
CA GLY A 62 1.05 4.07 -0.54
C GLY A 62 0.52 2.85 -1.28
N LEU A 63 0.02 1.82 -0.59
CA LEU A 63 -0.69 0.70 -1.20
C LEU A 63 -2.18 0.99 -1.38
N ALA A 64 -2.81 1.69 -0.44
CA ALA A 64 -4.23 2.01 -0.50
C ALA A 64 -4.59 2.87 -1.72
N ILE A 65 -3.73 3.81 -2.10
CA ILE A 65 -3.93 4.71 -3.24
C ILE A 65 -4.14 3.94 -4.57
N PRO A 66 -3.17 3.13 -5.06
CA PRO A 66 -3.37 2.37 -6.30
C PRO A 66 -4.43 1.29 -6.15
N MET A 67 -4.62 0.68 -4.98
CA MET A 67 -5.70 -0.30 -4.77
C MET A 67 -7.09 0.32 -4.94
N THR A 68 -7.26 1.58 -4.54
CA THR A 68 -8.52 2.32 -4.75
C THR A 68 -8.74 2.58 -6.24
N ALA A 69 -7.68 2.95 -6.98
CA ALA A 69 -7.76 3.13 -8.43
C ALA A 69 -8.06 1.82 -9.17
N CYS A 70 -7.43 0.71 -8.78
CA CYS A 70 -7.74 -0.62 -9.32
C CYS A 70 -9.21 -0.98 -9.08
N LEU A 71 -9.73 -0.76 -7.88
CA LEU A 71 -11.14 -1.02 -7.56
C LEU A 71 -12.10 -0.14 -8.38
N ALA A 72 -11.75 1.12 -8.61
CA ALA A 72 -12.58 2.06 -9.36
C ALA A 72 -12.62 1.76 -10.88
N THR A 73 -11.57 1.14 -11.42
CA THR A 73 -11.38 0.91 -12.87
C THR A 73 -11.55 -0.56 -13.29
N ALA A 74 -11.62 -1.48 -12.33
CA ALA A 74 -11.73 -2.91 -12.61
C ALA A 74 -13.04 -3.27 -13.33
N ASN A 75 -12.93 -3.98 -14.47
CA ASN A 75 -14.07 -4.58 -15.15
C ASN A 75 -14.35 -6.01 -14.65
N SER A 76 -13.39 -6.59 -13.93
CA SER A 76 -13.45 -7.93 -13.36
C SER A 76 -12.60 -8.04 -12.10
N ILE A 77 -12.90 -9.03 -11.26
CA ILE A 77 -12.05 -9.42 -10.11
C ILE A 77 -10.64 -9.78 -10.57
N TYR A 78 -10.48 -10.38 -11.77
CA TYR A 78 -9.16 -10.69 -12.32
C TYR A 78 -8.34 -9.43 -12.63
N ASP A 79 -8.97 -8.38 -13.15
CA ASP A 79 -8.30 -7.10 -13.40
C ASP A 79 -7.78 -6.51 -12.08
N LEU A 80 -8.63 -6.54 -11.05
CA LEU A 80 -8.29 -6.10 -9.70
C LEU A 80 -7.09 -6.88 -9.14
N LEU A 81 -7.10 -8.21 -9.26
CA LEU A 81 -6.02 -9.08 -8.78
C LEU A 81 -4.69 -8.81 -9.51
N ILE A 82 -4.73 -8.71 -10.85
CA ILE A 82 -3.52 -8.51 -11.65
C ILE A 82 -2.90 -7.15 -11.31
N TRP A 83 -3.69 -6.07 -11.39
CA TRP A 83 -3.18 -4.72 -11.15
C TRP A 83 -2.83 -4.48 -9.69
N GLY A 84 -3.58 -5.05 -8.74
CA GLY A 84 -3.22 -4.96 -7.33
C GLY A 84 -1.90 -5.69 -7.01
N VAL A 85 -1.60 -6.82 -7.66
CA VAL A 85 -0.27 -7.46 -7.54
C VAL A 85 0.82 -6.57 -8.11
N VAL A 86 0.60 -5.96 -9.28
CA VAL A 86 1.55 -4.99 -9.86
C VAL A 86 1.77 -3.82 -8.91
N ALA A 87 0.72 -3.33 -8.24
CA ALA A 87 0.82 -2.22 -7.28
C ALA A 87 1.67 -2.58 -6.08
N ILE A 88 1.49 -3.78 -5.53
CA ILE A 88 2.33 -4.30 -4.44
C ILE A 88 3.80 -4.38 -4.89
N LEU A 89 4.06 -4.94 -6.07
CA LEU A 89 5.43 -5.09 -6.59
C LEU A 89 6.12 -3.75 -6.83
N LEU A 90 5.44 -2.79 -7.46
CA LEU A 90 5.99 -1.45 -7.68
C LEU A 90 6.24 -0.72 -6.36
N GLN A 91 5.39 -0.94 -5.36
CA GLN A 91 5.57 -0.30 -4.06
C GLN A 91 6.73 -0.89 -3.24
N LEU A 92 7.05 -2.17 -3.45
CA LEU A 92 8.28 -2.79 -2.94
C LEU A 92 9.52 -2.27 -3.70
N LEU A 93 9.39 -2.03 -5.01
CA LEU A 93 10.47 -1.47 -5.81
C LEU A 93 10.80 -0.02 -5.40
N ALA A 94 9.79 0.78 -5.06
CA ALA A 94 9.99 2.13 -4.56
C ALA A 94 10.90 2.17 -3.31
N PHE A 95 10.74 1.21 -2.39
CA PHE A 95 11.64 1.06 -1.25
C PHE A 95 13.10 0.84 -1.69
N ARG A 96 13.32 -0.06 -2.67
CA ARG A 96 14.67 -0.35 -3.19
C ARG A 96 15.31 0.87 -3.89
N VAL A 97 14.51 1.68 -4.56
CA VAL A 97 14.99 2.93 -5.17
C VAL A 97 15.49 3.90 -4.09
N VAL A 98 14.72 4.10 -3.02
CA VAL A 98 15.15 4.99 -1.93
C VAL A 98 16.37 4.45 -1.20
N ASP A 99 16.41 3.14 -0.94
CA ASP A 99 17.57 2.48 -0.33
C ASP A 99 18.84 2.63 -1.18
N LEU A 100 18.72 2.56 -2.51
CA LEU A 100 19.85 2.82 -3.40
C LEU A 100 20.36 4.26 -3.33
N ILE A 101 19.45 5.24 -3.18
CA ILE A 101 19.79 6.67 -3.12
C ILE A 101 20.45 7.02 -1.78
N LEU A 102 19.83 6.63 -0.66
CA LEU A 102 20.31 7.00 0.67
C LEU A 102 21.45 6.10 1.17
N ARG A 103 21.53 4.87 0.66
CA ARG A 103 22.33 3.75 1.13
C ARG A 103 22.05 3.43 2.60
N ASP A 104 21.85 2.15 2.87
CA ASP A 104 21.67 1.64 4.23
C ASP A 104 20.41 2.19 4.92
N LEU A 105 19.31 2.30 4.16
CA LEU A 105 18.04 2.80 4.65
C LEU A 105 17.52 2.01 5.86
N PRO A 106 17.63 0.66 5.91
CA PRO A 106 17.20 -0.11 7.08
C PRO A 106 17.84 0.37 8.39
N HIS A 107 19.18 0.52 8.42
CA HIS A 107 19.86 0.96 9.62
C HIS A 107 19.57 2.42 9.97
N ARG A 108 19.33 3.29 8.98
CA ARG A 108 18.88 4.67 9.24
C ARG A 108 17.53 4.71 9.94
N ILE A 109 16.58 3.88 9.50
CA ILE A 109 15.28 3.76 10.16
C ILE A 109 15.43 3.18 11.58
N GLU A 110 16.26 2.15 11.77
CA GLU A 110 16.56 1.61 13.10
C GLU A 110 17.16 2.65 14.06
N ARG A 111 17.95 3.59 13.54
CA ARG A 111 18.53 4.72 14.29
C ARG A 111 17.57 5.91 14.48
N ASP A 112 16.32 5.75 14.08
CA ASP A 112 15.27 6.77 14.15
C ASP A 112 15.60 8.07 13.38
N GLU A 113 16.25 7.93 12.22
CA GLU A 113 16.51 9.06 11.32
C GLU A 113 15.24 9.46 10.56
N ILE A 114 14.46 10.38 11.15
CA ILE A 114 13.16 10.84 10.62
C ILE A 114 13.27 11.37 9.18
N GLY A 115 14.37 12.04 8.84
CA GLY A 115 14.59 12.56 7.48
C GLY A 115 14.63 11.46 6.42
N ALA A 116 15.24 10.31 6.74
CA ALA A 116 15.28 9.17 5.83
C ALA A 116 13.88 8.54 5.66
N ALA A 117 13.12 8.45 6.76
CA ALA A 117 11.75 7.96 6.74
C ALA A 117 10.80 8.86 5.94
N LEU A 118 10.93 10.19 6.07
CA LEU A 118 10.15 11.15 5.31
C LEU A 118 10.44 11.09 3.81
N LEU A 119 11.70 10.94 3.42
CA LEU A 119 12.05 10.77 2.00
C LEU A 119 11.46 9.47 1.45
N LEU A 120 11.58 8.36 2.19
CA LEU A 120 10.95 7.09 1.84
C LEU A 120 9.44 7.26 1.66
N ALA A 121 8.78 7.92 2.61
CA ALA A 121 7.35 8.16 2.55
C ALA A 121 6.96 8.99 1.31
N ALA A 122 7.67 10.09 1.05
CA ALA A 122 7.41 10.96 -0.09
C ALA A 122 7.54 10.22 -1.42
N VAL A 123 8.60 9.42 -1.61
CA VAL A 123 8.81 8.66 -2.85
C VAL A 123 7.72 7.61 -3.05
N LYS A 124 7.36 6.87 -1.99
CA LYS A 124 6.31 5.84 -2.07
C LYS A 124 4.95 6.44 -2.41
N LEU A 125 4.60 7.56 -1.78
CA LEU A 125 3.35 8.27 -2.05
C LEU A 125 3.31 8.87 -3.46
N ALA A 126 4.41 9.46 -3.92
CA ALA A 126 4.51 9.97 -5.28
C ALA A 126 4.34 8.86 -6.32
N ALA A 127 5.05 7.73 -6.14
CA ALA A 127 4.91 6.56 -7.02
C ALA A 127 3.49 5.99 -7.01
N ALA A 128 2.87 5.92 -5.82
CA ALA A 128 1.48 5.46 -5.66
C ALA A 128 0.49 6.32 -6.43
N LEU A 129 0.62 7.65 -6.33
CA LEU A 129 -0.25 8.60 -7.02
C LEU A 129 -0.09 8.52 -8.54
N VAL A 130 1.15 8.43 -9.03
CA VAL A 130 1.42 8.27 -10.47
C VAL A 130 0.83 6.97 -10.99
N MET A 131 0.99 5.87 -10.25
CA MET A 131 0.41 4.59 -10.63
C MET A 131 -1.12 4.63 -10.63
N ALA A 132 -1.73 5.22 -9.59
CA ALA A 132 -3.18 5.36 -9.50
C ALA A 132 -3.75 6.18 -10.66
N ALA A 133 -3.03 7.19 -11.14
CA ALA A 133 -3.43 7.98 -12.31
C ALA A 133 -3.25 7.25 -13.65
N ALA A 134 -2.41 6.21 -13.69
CA ALA A 134 -2.13 5.44 -14.91
C ALA A 134 -3.09 4.25 -15.13
N LEU A 135 -3.87 3.89 -14.10
CA LEU A 135 -4.92 2.87 -14.10
C LEU A 135 -6.23 3.46 -14.62
#